data_AF-A0A1B8F9V0-F1
#
_entry.id   AF-A0A1B8F9V0-F1
#
_cell.length_a   1.000
_cell.length_b   1.000
_cell.length_c   1.000
_cell.angle_alpha   90.00
_cell.angle_beta   90.00
_cell.angle_gamma   90.00
#
_symmetry.space_group_name_H-M   'P 1'
#
loop_
_entity.id
_entity.type
_entity.pdbx_description
1 polymer ?
#
loop_
_entity_poly.entity_id
_entity_poly.type
_entity_poly.pdbx_seq_one_letter_code
_entity_poly.pdbx_strand_id
1 'polypeptide(L)'
;MDTLLDSGKYSDLRIVCCDESGNAANPGVVNLTKYEPKIVEKVLRFIYQGDYDDGLETVLPPDSIEHPQQKPGRSLPNEEAPIVNIKVFVIAEKFGLNDLMNLAVEKYESAVEEVWDMPSCVSNIALLYGSGMDEVRSRDSAMP
;
A
#
# COMPACT_ATOMS: atom_id res chain seq x y z
N MET A 1 2.03 10.87 16.53
CA MET A 1 0.97 11.85 16.82
C MET A 1 -0.28 11.28 16.16
N ASP A 2 -0.88 10.24 16.77
CA ASP A 2 -1.83 9.32 16.11
C ASP A 2 -3.20 9.29 16.79
N THR A 3 -3.46 10.26 17.65
CA THR A 3 -4.57 10.21 18.61
C THR A 3 -5.96 10.38 17.99
N LEU A 4 -6.08 10.84 16.74
CA LEU A 4 -7.38 11.12 16.11
C LEU A 4 -7.94 9.93 15.31
N LEU A 5 -7.12 9.24 14.50
CA LEU A 5 -7.49 7.98 13.86
C LEU A 5 -7.81 6.91 14.91
N ASP A 6 -6.89 6.71 15.87
CA ASP A 6 -7.02 5.67 16.89
C ASP A 6 -8.17 5.92 17.86
N SER A 7 -8.55 7.19 18.09
CA SER A 7 -9.65 7.50 19.00
C SER A 7 -11.03 7.32 18.38
N GLY A 8 -11.13 7.28 17.04
CA GLY A 8 -12.41 7.22 16.32
C GLY A 8 -13.35 8.42 16.57
N LYS A 9 -12.91 9.44 17.33
CA LYS A 9 -13.73 10.62 17.61
C LYS A 9 -13.75 11.52 16.38
N TYR A 10 -14.94 11.96 15.97
CA TYR A 10 -15.21 12.81 14.80
C TYR A 10 -15.12 12.13 13.42
N SER A 11 -14.95 10.80 13.33
CA SER A 11 -15.04 10.10 12.04
C SER A 11 -16.49 9.94 11.61
N ASP A 12 -16.87 10.63 10.53
CA ASP A 12 -18.13 10.48 9.81
C ASP A 12 -18.05 9.39 8.71
N LEU A 13 -16.84 8.98 8.34
CA LEU A 13 -16.55 7.91 7.40
C LEU A 13 -16.38 6.56 8.13
N ARG A 14 -17.07 5.51 7.66
CA ARG A 14 -16.88 4.12 8.13
C ARG A 14 -16.33 3.25 7.01
N ILE A 15 -15.17 2.63 7.25
CA ILE A 15 -14.53 1.67 6.35
C ILE A 15 -14.78 0.27 6.90
N VAL A 16 -15.33 -0.60 6.07
CA VAL A 16 -15.65 -1.99 6.45
C VAL A 16 -14.68 -2.90 5.71
N CYS A 17 -13.86 -3.65 6.47
CA CYS A 17 -12.86 -4.58 5.94
C CYS A 17 -13.27 -6.06 6.03
N CYS A 18 -14.42 -6.39 6.64
CA CYS A 18 -14.93 -7.76 6.73
C CYS A 18 -16.30 -7.89 6.03
N ASP A 19 -16.53 -9.02 5.34
CA ASP A 19 -17.81 -9.36 4.71
C ASP A 19 -18.89 -9.63 5.77
N GLU A 20 -19.48 -8.56 6.30
CA GLU A 20 -20.86 -8.63 6.75
C GLU A 20 -21.71 -8.02 5.64
N SER A 21 -22.53 -8.89 5.03
CA SER A 21 -23.53 -8.60 3.99
C SER A 21 -24.26 -7.26 4.20
N GLY A 22 -23.64 -6.17 3.74
CA GLY A 22 -24.17 -4.82 3.81
C GLY A 22 -25.06 -4.54 2.62
N ASN A 23 -26.32 -4.98 2.67
CA ASN A 23 -27.36 -4.50 1.78
C ASN A 23 -27.64 -3.01 2.07
N ALA A 24 -26.99 -2.11 1.33
CA ALA A 24 -27.49 -0.81 0.89
C ALA A 24 -26.32 0.04 0.38
N ALA A 25 -26.50 0.67 -0.77
CA ALA A 25 -25.71 1.81 -1.20
C ALA A 25 -25.91 2.97 -0.21
N ASN A 26 -25.23 2.92 0.92
CA ASN A 26 -25.22 3.98 1.91
C ASN A 26 -24.17 5.01 1.46
N PRO A 27 -24.54 6.27 1.19
CA PRO A 27 -23.55 7.33 0.98
C PRO A 27 -22.65 7.40 2.23
N GLY A 28 -21.33 7.31 2.03
CA GLY A 28 -20.34 7.30 3.12
C GLY A 28 -19.81 5.93 3.55
N VAL A 29 -20.08 4.85 2.81
CA VAL A 29 -19.42 3.54 3.01
C VAL A 29 -18.56 3.20 1.80
N VAL A 30 -17.24 3.11 2.01
CA VAL A 30 -16.29 2.63 1.00
C VAL A 30 -15.97 1.17 1.30
N ASN A 31 -16.29 0.28 0.36
CA ASN A 31 -15.97 -1.15 0.49
C ASN A 31 -14.52 -1.37 0.07
N LEU A 32 -13.69 -1.79 1.05
CA LEU A 32 -12.29 -2.14 0.85
C LEU A 32 -12.00 -3.61 1.20
N THR A 33 -13.02 -4.47 1.35
CA THR A 33 -12.86 -5.87 1.80
C THR A 33 -12.00 -6.73 0.86
N LYS A 34 -11.89 -6.31 -0.41
CA LYS A 34 -11.07 -6.97 -1.43
C LYS A 34 -9.58 -6.68 -1.30
N TYR A 35 -9.20 -5.72 -0.47
CA TYR A 35 -7.81 -5.27 -0.33
C TYR A 35 -7.22 -5.71 1.00
N GLU A 36 -5.90 -5.90 1.02
CA GLU A 36 -5.18 -6.26 2.24
C GLU A 36 -5.28 -5.15 3.29
N PRO A 37 -5.67 -5.44 4.55
CA PRO A 37 -5.84 -4.43 5.59
C PRO A 37 -4.60 -3.54 5.80
N LYS A 38 -3.40 -4.11 5.68
CA LYS A 38 -2.14 -3.36 5.81
C LYS A 38 -1.95 -2.32 4.70
N ILE A 39 -2.42 -2.60 3.49
CA ILE A 39 -2.35 -1.65 2.36
C ILE A 39 -3.43 -0.58 2.52
N VAL A 40 -4.63 -0.98 2.95
CA VAL A 40 -5.71 -0.03 3.29
C VAL A 40 -5.24 0.95 4.36
N GLU A 41 -4.48 0.49 5.36
CA GLU A 41 -3.88 1.37 6.36
C GLU A 41 -2.93 2.40 5.73
N LYS A 42 -2.12 2.05 4.73
CA LYS A 42 -1.25 3.00 4.03
C LYS A 42 -2.05 4.07 3.29
N VAL A 43 -3.11 3.67 2.59
CA VAL A 43 -4.04 4.59 1.92
C VAL A 43 -4.68 5.54 2.94
N LEU A 44 -5.11 5.01 4.09
CA LEU A 44 -5.68 5.83 5.16
C LEU A 44 -4.66 6.79 5.74
N ARG A 45 -3.43 6.34 5.97
CA ARG A 45 -2.36 7.19 6.48
C ARG A 45 -2.12 8.38 5.54
N PHE A 46 -2.10 8.13 4.24
CA PHE A 46 -2.03 9.20 3.24
C PHE A 46 -3.19 10.18 3.36
N ILE A 47 -4.44 9.70 3.45
CA ILE A 47 -5.62 10.59 3.52
C ILE A 47 -5.53 11.55 4.71
N TYR A 48 -4.96 11.11 5.84
CA TYR A 48 -4.87 11.93 7.05
C TYR A 48 -3.58 12.74 7.15
N GLN A 49 -2.47 12.25 6.59
CA GLN A 49 -1.13 12.78 6.84
C GLN A 49 -0.45 13.32 5.58
N GLY A 50 -0.99 13.01 4.39
CA GLY A 50 -0.39 13.31 3.10
C GLY A 50 0.76 12.38 2.70
N ASP A 51 1.08 11.38 3.52
CA ASP A 51 2.16 10.41 3.29
C ASP A 51 1.85 9.04 3.88
N TYR A 52 2.60 8.01 3.47
CA TYR A 52 2.59 6.69 4.05
C TYR A 52 3.98 6.06 4.04
N ASP A 53 4.26 5.23 5.03
CA ASP A 53 5.48 4.44 5.10
C ASP A 53 5.34 3.16 4.27
N ASP A 54 6.27 2.89 3.35
CA ASP A 54 6.33 1.65 2.55
C ASP A 54 7.34 0.63 3.13
N GLY A 55 7.99 0.98 4.24
CA GLY A 55 8.97 0.14 4.93
C GLY A 55 10.35 0.15 4.29
N LEU A 56 10.63 1.05 3.34
CA LEU A 56 11.95 1.19 2.72
C LEU A 56 13.03 1.57 3.75
N GLU A 57 12.70 2.44 4.70
CA GLU A 57 13.58 2.82 5.82
C GLU A 57 13.20 2.10 7.11
N THR A 58 13.53 0.81 7.22
CA THR A 58 13.36 0.10 8.50
C THR A 58 14.45 0.56 9.49
N VAL A 59 14.15 1.58 10.31
CA VAL A 59 15.01 1.99 11.43
C VAL A 59 14.98 0.89 12.50
N LEU A 60 16.10 0.17 12.67
CA LEU A 60 16.26 -0.80 13.76
C LEU A 60 16.24 -0.08 15.12
N PRO A 61 15.64 -0.70 16.17
CA PRO A 61 15.70 -0.18 17.52
C PRO A 61 17.15 -0.09 18.03
N PRO A 62 17.52 0.94 18.82
CA PRO A 62 18.91 1.28 19.15
C PRO A 62 19.66 0.32 20.09
N ASP A 63 19.02 -0.73 20.62
CA ASP A 63 19.52 -1.51 21.76
C ASP A 63 20.43 -2.70 21.41
N SER A 64 21.10 -2.72 20.25
CA SER A 64 21.97 -3.87 19.88
C SER A 64 23.38 -3.52 19.41
N ILE A 65 23.89 -2.32 19.73
CA ILE A 65 25.28 -1.96 19.43
C ILE A 65 26.22 -2.38 20.57
N GLU A 66 26.62 -3.64 20.58
CA GLU A 66 27.97 -4.01 21.00
C GLU A 66 28.54 -4.97 19.97
N HIS A 67 29.24 -4.44 18.97
CA HIS A 67 30.40 -5.07 18.32
C HIS A 67 31.03 -4.07 17.34
N PRO A 68 32.29 -3.65 17.55
CA PRO A 68 32.94 -2.69 16.68
C PRO A 68 33.52 -3.44 15.48
N GLN A 69 32.85 -3.38 14.32
CA GLN A 69 33.43 -3.49 12.96
C GLN A 69 32.38 -3.41 11.82
N GLN A 70 31.10 -3.12 12.07
CA GLN A 70 30.17 -2.78 10.99
C GLN A 70 30.24 -1.28 10.67
N LYS A 71 30.42 -0.95 9.39
CA LYS A 71 30.31 0.43 8.87
C LYS A 71 28.93 1.01 9.27
N PRO A 72 28.84 2.29 9.66
CA PRO A 72 27.57 2.91 10.03
C PRO A 72 26.57 2.93 8.87
N GLY A 73 25.37 2.40 9.11
CA GLY A 73 24.13 2.89 8.50
C GLY A 73 23.80 2.46 7.06
N ARG A 74 23.73 1.16 6.76
CA ARG A 74 22.93 0.70 5.61
C ARG A 74 21.82 -0.21 6.10
N SER A 75 20.62 0.36 6.25
CA SER A 75 19.37 -0.35 6.44
C SER A 75 19.24 -1.40 5.33
N LEU A 76 18.83 -2.63 5.65
CA LEU A 76 18.57 -3.63 4.62
C LEU A 76 17.42 -3.12 3.73
N PRO A 77 17.60 -3.04 2.40
CA PRO A 77 16.53 -2.61 1.52
C PRO A 77 15.37 -3.62 1.62
N ASN A 78 14.20 -3.12 1.99
CA ASN A 78 13.03 -3.96 2.15
C ASN A 78 12.46 -4.33 0.77
N GLU A 79 12.58 -5.60 0.41
CA GLU A 79 12.09 -6.13 -0.86
C GLU A 79 10.56 -6.04 -1.03
N GLU A 80 9.82 -5.81 0.06
CA GLU A 80 8.36 -5.63 0.02
C GLU A 80 7.95 -4.19 -0.32
N ALA A 81 8.84 -3.19 -0.19
CA ALA A 81 8.49 -1.78 -0.42
C ALA A 81 7.94 -1.53 -1.84
N PRO A 82 8.55 -2.04 -2.93
CA PRO A 82 7.97 -1.91 -4.27
C PRO A 82 6.58 -2.56 -4.38
N ILE A 83 6.37 -3.72 -3.74
CA ILE A 83 5.08 -4.44 -3.72
C ILE A 83 4.01 -3.60 -3.02
N VAL A 84 4.35 -3.01 -1.87
CA VAL A 84 3.45 -2.13 -1.13
C VAL A 84 3.04 -0.94 -2.00
N ASN A 85 3.99 -0.30 -2.66
CA ASN A 85 3.73 0.86 -3.53
C ASN A 85 2.83 0.50 -4.73
N ILE A 86 3.06 -0.65 -5.39
CA ILE A 86 2.16 -1.15 -6.45
C ILE A 86 0.73 -1.35 -5.91
N LYS A 87 0.58 -2.00 -4.75
CA LYS A 87 -0.76 -2.25 -4.17
C LYS A 87 -1.47 -0.96 -3.77
N VAL A 88 -0.75 0.02 -3.24
CA VAL A 88 -1.30 1.36 -2.94
C VAL A 88 -1.75 2.04 -4.23
N PHE A 89 -0.94 1.98 -5.29
CA PHE A 89 -1.29 2.54 -6.60
C PHE A 89 -2.60 1.96 -7.15
N VAL A 90 -2.79 0.63 -7.09
CA VAL A 90 -4.02 -0.03 -7.57
C VAL A 90 -5.26 0.46 -6.81
N ILE A 91 -5.16 0.66 -5.49
CA ILE A 91 -6.29 1.24 -4.72
C ILE A 91 -6.50 2.70 -5.11
N ALA A 92 -5.44 3.48 -5.20
CA ALA A 92 -5.51 4.90 -5.54
C ALA A 92 -6.15 5.13 -6.92
N GLU A 93 -5.80 4.33 -7.92
CA GLU A 93 -6.41 4.34 -9.24
C GLU A 93 -7.91 4.01 -9.17
N LYS A 94 -8.29 2.95 -8.43
CA LYS A 94 -9.69 2.53 -8.30
C LYS A 94 -10.58 3.63 -7.72
N PHE A 95 -10.06 4.44 -6.80
CA PHE A 95 -10.80 5.49 -6.11
C PHE A 95 -10.51 6.91 -6.63
N GLY A 96 -9.70 7.07 -7.67
CA GLY A 96 -9.38 8.36 -8.27
C GLY A 96 -8.54 9.29 -7.39
N LEU A 97 -7.69 8.73 -6.53
CA LEU A 97 -6.81 9.47 -5.61
C LEU A 97 -5.50 9.84 -6.32
N ASN A 98 -5.55 10.81 -7.24
CA ASN A 98 -4.40 11.14 -8.11
C ASN A 98 -3.11 11.50 -7.36
N ASP A 99 -3.22 12.26 -6.27
CA ASP A 99 -2.04 12.64 -5.48
C ASP A 99 -1.39 11.41 -4.82
N LEU A 100 -2.19 10.43 -4.38
CA LEU A 100 -1.70 9.16 -3.86
C LEU A 100 -1.10 8.29 -4.97
N MET A 101 -1.66 8.32 -6.18
CA MET A 101 -1.07 7.62 -7.33
C MET A 101 0.34 8.15 -7.63
N ASN A 102 0.51 9.48 -7.68
CA ASN A 102 1.80 10.11 -7.93
C ASN A 102 2.81 9.75 -6.82
N LEU A 103 2.40 9.84 -5.57
CA LEU A 103 3.26 9.48 -4.43
C LEU A 103 3.66 8.00 -4.46
N ALA A 104 2.74 7.10 -4.84
CA ALA A 104 3.04 5.68 -4.95
C ALA A 104 4.03 5.37 -6.08
N VAL A 105 3.96 6.10 -7.20
CA VAL A 105 4.95 5.99 -8.28
C VAL A 105 6.32 6.47 -7.81
N GLU A 106 6.40 7.63 -7.17
CA GLU A 106 7.66 8.19 -6.66
C GLU A 106 8.35 7.23 -5.68
N LYS A 107 7.59 6.69 -4.72
CA LYS A 107 8.12 5.72 -3.75
C LYS A 107 8.49 4.39 -4.40
N TYR A 108 7.73 3.93 -5.41
CA TYR A 108 8.09 2.73 -6.17
C TYR A 108 9.41 2.90 -6.93
N GLU A 109 9.59 4.02 -7.63
CA GLU A 109 10.83 4.31 -8.37
C GLU A 109 12.03 4.32 -7.41
N SER A 110 11.90 4.99 -6.26
CA SER A 110 12.93 4.98 -5.21
C SER A 110 13.21 3.58 -4.66
N ALA A 111 12.17 2.74 -4.46
CA ALA A 111 12.33 1.40 -3.94
C ALA A 111 12.94 0.41 -4.94
N VAL A 112 12.61 0.55 -6.23
CA VAL A 112 13.16 -0.30 -7.29
C VAL A 112 14.64 -0.01 -7.52
N GLU A 113 15.10 1.23 -7.40
CA GLU A 113 16.52 1.55 -7.51
C GLU A 113 17.38 0.77 -6.50
N GLU A 114 16.87 0.52 -5.29
CA GLU A 114 17.59 -0.23 -4.25
C GLU A 114 17.44 -1.76 -4.37
N VAL A 115 16.35 -2.24 -4.96
CA VAL A 115 15.98 -3.68 -4.97
C VAL A 115 16.08 -4.32 -6.37
N TRP A 116 16.39 -3.55 -7.42
CA TRP A 116 16.39 -4.01 -8.83
C TRP A 116 17.17 -5.30 -9.10
N ASP A 117 18.29 -5.53 -8.41
CA ASP A 117 19.16 -6.70 -8.59
C ASP A 117 18.76 -7.91 -7.70
N MET A 118 17.69 -7.79 -6.92
CA MET A 118 17.21 -8.86 -6.05
C MET A 118 16.26 -9.82 -6.80
N PRO A 119 16.25 -11.14 -6.47
CA PRO A 119 15.37 -12.12 -7.10
C PRO A 119 13.86 -11.79 -6.99
N SER A 120 13.48 -11.03 -5.96
CA SER A 120 12.12 -10.53 -5.74
C SER A 120 11.64 -9.52 -6.79
N CYS A 121 12.54 -8.93 -7.58
CA CYS A 121 12.18 -8.07 -8.72
C CYS A 121 11.23 -8.79 -9.71
N VAL A 122 11.39 -10.10 -9.89
CA VAL A 122 10.49 -10.91 -10.74
C VAL A 122 9.06 -10.94 -10.18
N SER A 123 8.90 -10.96 -8.86
CA SER A 123 7.59 -10.90 -8.19
C SER A 123 6.90 -9.55 -8.41
N ASN A 124 7.66 -8.45 -8.46
CA ASN A 124 7.15 -7.10 -8.75
C ASN A 124 6.55 -7.02 -10.15
N ILE A 125 7.28 -7.54 -11.15
CA ILE A 125 6.83 -7.60 -12.54
C ILE A 125 5.58 -8.48 -12.65
N ALA A 126 5.57 -9.65 -12.01
CA ALA A 126 4.42 -10.54 -12.02
C ALA A 126 3.17 -9.90 -11.41
N LEU A 127 3.31 -9.08 -10.35
CA LEU A 127 2.19 -8.38 -9.74
C LEU A 127 1.64 -7.26 -10.64
N LEU A 128 2.52 -6.43 -11.22
CA LEU A 128 2.14 -5.32 -12.08
C LEU A 128 1.38 -5.81 -13.33
N TYR A 129 1.87 -6.88 -13.96
CA TYR A 129 1.27 -7.41 -15.18
C TYR A 129 0.19 -8.47 -14.92
N GLY A 130 0.23 -9.17 -13.77
CA GLY A 130 -0.80 -10.14 -13.38
C GLY A 130 -2.10 -9.51 -12.92
N SER A 131 -2.03 -8.35 -12.24
CA SER A 131 -3.22 -7.63 -11.75
C SER A 131 -4.07 -7.02 -12.88
N GLY A 132 -3.49 -6.74 -14.05
CA GLY A 132 -4.17 -6.10 -15.18
C GLY A 132 -4.97 -7.04 -16.09
N MET A 133 -4.81 -8.36 -15.98
CA MET A 133 -5.37 -9.31 -16.97
C MET A 133 -6.68 -9.99 -16.55
N ASP A 134 -7.07 -9.93 -15.27
CA ASP A 134 -8.31 -10.57 -14.81
C ASP A 134 -9.56 -9.69 -15.05
N GLU A 135 -9.41 -8.36 -15.08
CA GLU A 135 -10.53 -7.43 -15.34
C GLU A 135 -10.87 -7.30 -16.85
N VAL A 136 -9.89 -7.56 -17.74
CA VAL A 136 -10.11 -7.55 -19.21
C VAL A 136 -10.97 -8.73 -19.66
N ARG A 137 -10.86 -9.89 -19.00
CA ARG A 137 -11.60 -11.11 -19.39
C ARG A 137 -13.09 -11.08 -19.06
N SER A 138 -13.52 -10.20 -18.15
CA SER A 138 -14.94 -10.05 -17.79
C SER A 138 -15.73 -9.16 -18.76
N ARG A 139 -15.08 -8.38 -19.64
CA ARG A 139 -15.78 -7.52 -20.61
C ARG A 139 -16.16 -8.25 -21.91
N ASP A 140 -15.46 -9.34 -22.23
CA ASP A 140 -15.73 -10.12 -23.45
C ASP A 140 -16.79 -11.22 -23.28
N SER A 141 -17.25 -11.48 -22.05
CA SER A 141 -18.30 -12.49 -21.77
C SER A 141 -19.73 -11.90 -21.70
N ALA A 142 -19.89 -10.60 -21.98
CA ALA A 142 -21.18 -9.91 -21.97
C ALA A 142 -21.48 -9.27 -23.33
N MET A 143 -21.48 -10.07 -24.40
CA MET A 143 -22.25 -9.75 -25.59
C MET A 143 -23.25 -10.88 -25.86
N PRO A 144 -24.57 -10.60 -25.81
CA PRO A 144 -25.60 -11.54 -26.25
C PRO A 144 -25.63 -11.71 -27.77
#